data_AF-A0A3L7SKE8-F1
#
_entry.id   AF-A0A3L7SKE8-F1
#
_cell.length_a   1.000
_cell.length_b   1.000
_cell.length_c   1.000
_cell.angle_alpha   90.00
_cell.angle_beta   90.00
_cell.angle_gamma   90.00
#
_symmetry.space_group_name_H-M   'P 1'
#
loop_
_entity.id
_entity.type
_entity.pdbx_description
1 polymer ?
#
loop_
_entity_poly.entity_id
_entity_poly.type
_entity_poly.pdbx_seq_one_letter_code
_entity_poly.pdbx_strand_id
1 'polypeptide(L)'
;LVRDDTVFRSADQQAWFAIWKRLQEEAAAGSPPRGREVTFAQLFGQPRSFRGRRVRVAGTIRRLQEVAAPTNALGIATYWQAWLEPAGGPAAPIVVYFLDLPPGIPAGMRVEIPAVVDGVFFKRWAYQASDAIRLAPLLMATEPQLSPRITSGRGQTPVVGWALVSIGGLLATTWLALRYAATSQAPKRHHPELLDADFRGVTTTDPREALGRLATIEDGAGDREPHR
;
A
#
# COMPACT_ATOMS: atom_id res chain seq x y z
N LEU A 1 -14.99 -38.75 6.24
CA LEU A 1 -15.51 -37.43 5.77
C LEU A 1 -14.46 -36.36 6.04
N VAL A 2 -14.23 -35.46 5.07
CA VAL A 2 -13.29 -34.35 5.20
C VAL A 2 -13.81 -33.35 6.23
N ARG A 3 -12.97 -32.95 7.20
CA ARG A 3 -13.34 -32.02 8.28
C ARG A 3 -12.54 -30.73 8.17
N ASP A 4 -13.20 -29.59 8.27
CA ASP A 4 -12.51 -28.28 8.40
C ASP A 4 -11.79 -28.16 9.74
N ASP A 5 -10.97 -27.13 9.88
CA ASP A 5 -10.35 -26.69 11.15
C ASP A 5 -9.50 -27.74 11.82
N THR A 6 -8.94 -28.62 11.00
CA THR A 6 -8.06 -29.70 11.44
C THR A 6 -6.84 -29.73 10.56
N VAL A 7 -5.74 -30.23 11.12
CA VAL A 7 -4.56 -30.63 10.36
C VAL A 7 -4.95 -31.69 9.32
N PHE A 8 -4.01 -32.05 8.43
CA PHE A 8 -4.24 -33.15 7.51
C PHE A 8 -4.29 -34.48 8.29
N ARG A 9 -5.31 -35.29 8.05
CA ARG A 9 -5.54 -36.56 8.77
C ARG A 9 -5.56 -37.72 7.79
N SER A 10 -5.28 -38.93 8.27
CA SER A 10 -5.45 -40.15 7.46
C SER A 10 -6.86 -40.28 6.89
N ALA A 11 -7.89 -39.90 7.66
CA ALA A 11 -9.29 -39.88 7.23
C ALA A 11 -9.59 -38.90 6.07
N ASP A 12 -8.68 -37.97 5.75
CA ASP A 12 -8.81 -37.03 4.64
C ASP A 12 -8.16 -37.60 3.34
N GLN A 13 -7.34 -38.66 3.42
CA GLN A 13 -6.54 -39.19 2.30
C GLN A 13 -7.39 -39.68 1.11
N GLN A 14 -8.50 -40.38 1.37
CA GLN A 14 -9.34 -40.90 0.29
C GLN A 14 -9.86 -39.75 -0.61
N ALA A 15 -10.36 -38.67 0.01
CA ALA A 15 -10.86 -37.51 -0.72
C ALA A 15 -9.72 -36.72 -1.40
N TRP A 16 -8.57 -36.61 -0.72
CA TRP A 16 -7.36 -36.00 -1.26
C TRP A 16 -6.93 -36.69 -2.57
N PHE A 17 -6.75 -38.01 -2.55
CA PHE A 17 -6.34 -38.74 -3.74
C PHE A 17 -7.43 -38.84 -4.80
N ALA A 18 -8.72 -38.84 -4.42
CA ALA A 18 -9.80 -38.75 -5.40
C ALA A 18 -9.75 -37.44 -6.20
N ILE A 19 -9.42 -36.31 -5.54
CA ILE A 19 -9.24 -35.02 -6.22
C ILE A 19 -7.99 -35.05 -7.11
N TRP A 20 -6.87 -35.61 -6.64
CA TRP A 20 -5.67 -35.71 -7.48
C TRP A 20 -5.86 -36.57 -8.72
N LYS A 21 -6.52 -37.72 -8.58
CA LYS A 21 -6.86 -38.58 -9.71
C LYS A 21 -7.66 -37.80 -10.76
N ARG A 22 -8.70 -37.08 -10.32
CA ARG A 22 -9.50 -36.21 -11.18
C ARG A 22 -8.66 -35.12 -11.86
N LEU A 23 -7.76 -34.47 -11.12
CA LEU A 23 -6.89 -33.41 -11.66
C LEU A 23 -5.91 -33.94 -12.71
N GLN A 24 -5.36 -35.14 -12.52
CA GLN A 24 -4.51 -35.81 -13.51
C GLN A 24 -5.30 -36.19 -14.77
N GLU A 25 -6.51 -36.73 -14.62
CA GLU A 25 -7.40 -37.06 -15.74
C GLU A 25 -7.77 -35.80 -16.55
N GLU A 26 -8.14 -34.70 -15.87
CA GLU A 26 -8.44 -33.42 -16.51
C GLU A 26 -7.22 -32.83 -17.23
N ALA A 27 -6.02 -32.94 -16.64
CA ALA A 27 -4.77 -32.49 -17.27
C ALA A 27 -4.42 -33.33 -18.51
N ALA A 28 -4.55 -34.65 -18.43
CA ALA A 28 -4.32 -35.56 -19.55
C ALA A 28 -5.29 -35.33 -20.71
N ALA A 29 -6.52 -34.89 -20.43
CA ALA A 29 -7.50 -34.51 -21.44
C ALA A 29 -7.21 -33.14 -22.10
N GLY A 30 -6.26 -32.35 -21.58
CA GLY A 30 -5.77 -31.11 -22.20
C GLY A 30 -6.69 -29.88 -22.10
N SER A 31 -7.85 -29.99 -21.46
CA SER A 31 -8.77 -28.86 -21.26
C SER A 31 -9.39 -28.88 -19.86
N PRO A 32 -8.64 -28.45 -18.83
CA PRO A 32 -9.21 -28.36 -17.49
C PRO A 32 -10.28 -27.26 -17.45
N PRO A 33 -11.44 -27.52 -16.83
CA PRO A 33 -12.49 -26.50 -16.73
C PRO A 33 -11.99 -25.29 -15.95
N ARG A 34 -12.49 -24.10 -16.30
CA ARG A 34 -12.23 -22.88 -15.52
C ARG A 34 -13.04 -22.91 -14.23
N GLY A 35 -12.41 -22.55 -13.12
CA GLY A 35 -13.07 -22.44 -11.82
C GLY A 35 -13.95 -21.20 -11.69
N ARG A 36 -14.90 -21.23 -10.75
CA ARG A 36 -15.65 -20.02 -10.35
C ARG A 36 -14.70 -19.05 -9.66
N GLU A 37 -14.70 -17.78 -10.07
CA GLU A 37 -13.94 -16.74 -9.37
C GLU A 37 -14.44 -16.54 -7.94
N VAL A 38 -13.51 -16.55 -6.98
CA VAL A 38 -13.83 -16.45 -5.56
C VAL A 38 -12.80 -15.61 -4.82
N THR A 39 -13.23 -15.04 -3.69
CA THR A 39 -12.37 -14.32 -2.76
C THR A 39 -11.94 -15.21 -1.58
N PHE A 40 -10.91 -14.77 -0.85
CA PHE A 40 -10.53 -15.39 0.41
C PHE A 40 -11.72 -15.50 1.38
N ALA A 41 -12.49 -14.41 1.54
CA ALA A 41 -13.61 -14.37 2.48
C ALA A 41 -14.70 -15.40 2.15
N GLN A 42 -14.95 -15.66 0.87
CA GLN A 42 -15.90 -16.69 0.44
C GLN A 42 -15.41 -18.09 0.79
N LEU A 43 -14.16 -18.41 0.46
CA LEU A 43 -13.58 -19.72 0.76
C LEU A 43 -13.45 -19.97 2.27
N PHE A 44 -13.05 -18.93 3.01
CA PHE A 44 -12.85 -19.00 4.44
C PHE A 44 -14.18 -19.05 5.20
N GLY A 45 -15.15 -18.20 4.84
CA GLY A 45 -16.43 -18.08 5.53
C GLY A 45 -17.46 -19.15 5.15
N GLN A 46 -17.37 -19.72 3.95
CA GLN A 46 -18.38 -20.65 3.42
C GLN A 46 -17.78 -21.98 2.92
N PRO A 47 -16.92 -22.67 3.69
CA PRO A 47 -16.17 -23.82 3.19
C PRO A 47 -17.06 -24.96 2.67
N ARG A 48 -18.26 -25.14 3.25
CA ARG A 48 -19.22 -26.16 2.80
C ARG A 48 -19.72 -25.91 1.37
N SER A 49 -19.90 -24.65 0.98
CA SER A 49 -20.40 -24.27 -0.35
C SER A 49 -19.37 -24.49 -1.47
N PHE A 50 -18.09 -24.58 -1.11
CA PHE A 50 -16.98 -24.71 -2.07
C PHE A 50 -16.27 -26.06 -2.01
N ARG A 51 -16.51 -26.90 -0.99
CA ARG A 51 -15.84 -28.20 -0.85
C ARG A 51 -15.97 -29.06 -2.10
N GLY A 52 -14.85 -29.49 -2.67
CA GLY A 52 -14.78 -30.29 -3.88
C GLY A 52 -15.17 -29.54 -5.16
N ARG A 53 -15.45 -28.24 -5.08
CA ARG A 53 -15.79 -27.40 -6.23
C ARG A 53 -14.54 -26.76 -6.79
N ARG A 54 -14.52 -26.60 -8.11
CA ARG A 54 -13.46 -25.89 -8.80
C ARG A 54 -13.66 -24.39 -8.67
N VAL A 55 -12.60 -23.70 -8.27
CA VAL A 55 -12.55 -22.28 -7.97
C VAL A 55 -11.33 -21.64 -8.62
N ARG A 56 -11.42 -20.34 -8.86
CA ARG A 56 -10.35 -19.52 -9.42
C ARG A 56 -10.00 -18.42 -8.44
N VAL A 57 -8.74 -18.35 -8.03
CA VAL A 57 -8.21 -17.31 -7.14
C VAL A 57 -7.00 -16.64 -7.77
N ALA A 58 -6.91 -15.32 -7.69
CA ALA A 58 -5.76 -14.54 -8.10
C ALA A 58 -4.97 -14.07 -6.87
N GLY A 59 -3.65 -14.00 -6.99
CA GLY A 59 -2.81 -13.54 -5.89
C GLY A 59 -1.33 -13.59 -6.21
N THR A 60 -0.52 -13.52 -5.16
CA THR A 60 0.94 -13.58 -5.24
C THR A 60 1.43 -14.72 -4.37
N ILE A 61 2.13 -15.68 -4.96
CA ILE A 61 2.81 -16.73 -4.20
C ILE A 61 3.99 -16.09 -3.46
N ARG A 62 4.00 -16.24 -2.13
CA ARG A 62 5.02 -15.69 -1.23
C ARG A 62 6.01 -16.72 -0.70
N ARG A 63 5.62 -17.99 -0.73
CA ARG A 63 6.45 -19.15 -0.39
C ARG A 63 6.06 -20.31 -1.30
N LEU A 64 7.06 -21.02 -1.80
CA LEU A 64 6.88 -22.18 -2.67
C LEU A 64 7.93 -23.22 -2.30
N GLN A 65 7.50 -24.43 -1.96
CA GLN A 65 8.42 -25.49 -1.56
C GLN A 65 7.90 -26.85 -1.98
N GLU A 66 8.80 -27.78 -2.24
CA GLU A 66 8.44 -29.16 -2.48
C GLU A 66 8.16 -29.87 -1.14
N VAL A 67 7.19 -30.77 -1.13
CA VAL A 67 6.83 -31.60 0.02
C VAL A 67 6.60 -33.04 -0.43
N ALA A 68 7.07 -34.01 0.35
CA ALA A 68 6.86 -35.41 0.05
C ALA A 68 5.39 -35.81 0.16
N ALA A 69 4.90 -36.57 -0.81
CA ALA A 69 3.60 -37.20 -0.75
C ALA A 69 3.69 -38.53 0.03
N PRO A 70 2.67 -38.90 0.81
CA PRO A 70 2.61 -40.24 1.38
C PRO A 70 2.43 -41.26 0.25
N THR A 71 2.92 -42.49 0.46
CA THR A 71 2.77 -43.59 -0.52
C THR A 71 1.32 -43.73 -0.97
N ASN A 72 1.11 -43.78 -2.29
CA ASN A 72 -0.21 -43.79 -2.88
C ASN A 72 -0.22 -44.54 -4.22
N ALA A 73 -1.41 -44.99 -4.62
CA ALA A 73 -1.60 -45.74 -5.86
C ALA A 73 -1.56 -44.88 -7.13
N LEU A 74 -1.48 -43.54 -7.00
CA LEU A 74 -1.41 -42.62 -8.14
C LEU A 74 0.04 -42.33 -8.57
N GLY A 75 1.03 -42.90 -7.89
CA GLY A 75 2.44 -42.68 -8.20
C GLY A 75 2.93 -41.27 -7.89
N ILE A 76 2.18 -40.47 -7.12
CA ILE A 76 2.58 -39.11 -6.77
C ILE A 76 3.64 -39.18 -5.69
N ALA A 77 4.87 -38.77 -6.00
CA ALA A 77 5.99 -38.81 -5.06
C ALA A 77 6.09 -37.52 -4.24
N THR A 78 5.85 -36.36 -4.87
CA THR A 78 5.97 -35.05 -4.24
C THR A 78 4.83 -34.12 -4.68
N TYR A 79 4.67 -33.03 -3.95
CA TYR A 79 3.80 -31.92 -4.30
C TYR A 79 4.58 -30.61 -4.17
N TRP A 80 4.13 -29.59 -4.87
CA TRP A 80 4.56 -28.22 -4.61
C TRP A 80 3.55 -27.52 -3.71
N GLN A 81 3.97 -27.18 -2.49
CA GLN A 81 3.18 -26.39 -1.56
C GLN A 81 3.48 -24.90 -1.74
N ALA A 82 2.46 -24.15 -2.13
CA ALA A 82 2.49 -22.70 -2.27
C ALA A 82 1.66 -22.01 -1.20
N TRP A 83 2.16 -20.86 -0.74
CA TRP A 83 1.45 -19.94 0.15
C TRP A 83 1.11 -18.70 -0.67
N LEU A 84 -0.13 -18.61 -1.10
CA LEU A 84 -0.65 -17.55 -1.96
C LEU A 84 -1.29 -16.47 -1.11
N GLU A 85 -0.77 -15.25 -1.21
CA GLU A 85 -1.43 -14.05 -0.71
C GLU A 85 -2.54 -13.64 -1.69
N PRO A 86 -3.82 -13.65 -1.28
CA PRO A 86 -4.94 -13.38 -2.20
C PRO A 86 -4.97 -11.91 -2.62
N ALA A 87 -5.25 -11.65 -3.89
CA ALA A 87 -5.45 -10.29 -4.40
C ALA A 87 -6.70 -9.64 -3.75
N GLY A 88 -6.54 -8.43 -3.22
CA GLY A 88 -7.65 -7.68 -2.61
C GLY A 88 -8.23 -8.31 -1.33
N GLY A 89 -7.52 -9.26 -0.71
CA GLY A 89 -7.93 -9.93 0.52
C GLY A 89 -7.15 -9.49 1.75
N PRO A 90 -7.41 -10.09 2.92
CA PRO A 90 -6.56 -9.91 4.10
C PRO A 90 -5.15 -10.45 3.82
N ALA A 91 -4.16 -10.01 4.60
CA ALA A 91 -2.80 -10.58 4.61
C ALA A 91 -2.75 -11.98 5.26
N ALA A 92 -3.66 -12.86 4.83
CA ALA A 92 -3.79 -14.25 5.27
C ALA A 92 -3.66 -15.17 4.05
N PRO A 93 -2.92 -16.28 4.15
CA PRO A 93 -2.61 -17.11 2.99
C PRO A 93 -3.78 -18.00 2.58
N ILE A 94 -3.86 -18.26 1.28
CA ILE A 94 -4.46 -19.46 0.71
C ILE A 94 -3.32 -20.45 0.47
N VAL A 95 -3.44 -21.66 1.01
CA VAL A 95 -2.44 -22.71 0.77
C VAL A 95 -2.87 -23.52 -0.43
N VAL A 96 -1.98 -23.69 -1.39
CA VAL A 96 -2.24 -24.42 -2.63
C VAL A 96 -1.22 -25.52 -2.77
N TYR A 97 -1.69 -26.72 -3.08
CA TYR A 97 -0.82 -27.80 -3.55
C TYR A 97 -0.91 -27.87 -5.06
N PHE A 98 0.24 -27.97 -5.72
CA PHE A 98 0.37 -28.25 -7.15
C PHE A 98 1.01 -29.62 -7.39
N LEU A 99 0.65 -30.26 -8.50
CA LEU A 99 1.36 -31.44 -8.98
C LEU A 99 2.64 -31.02 -9.70
N ASP A 100 2.54 -29.98 -10.53
CA ASP A 100 3.61 -29.52 -11.40
C ASP A 100 3.82 -28.01 -11.27
N LEU A 101 4.98 -27.54 -11.73
CA LEU A 101 5.29 -26.13 -11.87
C LEU A 101 5.80 -25.84 -13.27
N PRO A 102 5.42 -24.69 -13.87
CA PRO A 102 6.07 -24.18 -15.05
C PRO A 102 7.60 -24.07 -14.86
N PRO A 103 8.39 -24.33 -15.90
CA PRO A 103 9.84 -24.30 -15.81
C PRO A 103 10.36 -22.90 -15.44
N GLY A 104 11.42 -22.84 -14.64
CA GLY A 104 12.10 -21.59 -14.28
C GLY A 104 11.42 -20.78 -13.16
N ILE A 105 10.37 -21.31 -12.52
CA ILE A 105 9.78 -20.66 -11.35
C ILE A 105 10.73 -20.74 -10.14
N PRO A 106 11.01 -19.62 -9.45
CA PRO A 106 11.81 -19.67 -8.22
C PRO A 106 11.04 -20.36 -7.09
N ALA A 107 11.69 -21.28 -6.38
CA ALA A 107 11.18 -21.87 -5.15
C ALA A 107 11.94 -21.31 -3.94
N GLY A 108 11.31 -21.36 -2.77
CA GLY A 108 11.91 -20.97 -1.51
C GLY A 108 10.91 -20.42 -0.50
N MET A 109 11.45 -20.05 0.65
CA MET A 109 10.69 -19.49 1.78
C MET A 109 10.19 -18.06 1.54
N ARG A 110 10.80 -17.36 0.59
CA ARG A 110 10.47 -15.99 0.19
C ARG A 110 10.58 -15.87 -1.32
N VAL A 111 9.44 -15.84 -1.98
CA VAL A 111 9.33 -15.64 -3.42
C VAL A 111 8.26 -14.58 -3.69
N GLU A 112 8.19 -14.09 -4.91
CA GLU A 112 7.12 -13.21 -5.34
C GLU A 112 6.73 -13.61 -6.74
N ILE A 113 5.62 -14.34 -6.87
CA ILE A 113 5.16 -14.85 -8.17
C ILE A 113 3.68 -14.51 -8.31
N PRO A 114 3.33 -13.51 -9.14
CA PRO A 114 1.94 -13.24 -9.50
C PRO A 114 1.35 -14.46 -10.20
N ALA A 115 0.29 -15.02 -9.64
CA ALA A 115 -0.31 -16.25 -10.14
C ALA A 115 -1.83 -16.21 -10.04
N VAL A 116 -2.46 -16.89 -10.99
CA VAL A 116 -3.87 -17.28 -10.94
C VAL A 116 -3.94 -18.79 -10.82
N VAL A 117 -4.79 -19.26 -9.93
CA VAL A 117 -4.94 -20.68 -9.62
C VAL A 117 -6.36 -21.11 -9.92
N ASP A 118 -6.51 -22.02 -10.88
CA ASP A 118 -7.73 -22.81 -11.07
C ASP A 118 -7.55 -24.15 -10.36
N GLY A 119 -8.18 -24.29 -9.19
CA GLY A 119 -8.02 -25.45 -8.33
C GLY A 119 -9.32 -25.90 -7.70
N VAL A 120 -9.29 -27.08 -7.07
CA VAL A 120 -10.40 -27.62 -6.28
C VAL A 120 -10.19 -27.21 -4.82
N PHE A 121 -11.19 -26.56 -4.22
CA PHE A 121 -11.15 -26.25 -2.79
C PHE A 121 -11.37 -27.53 -1.96
N PHE A 122 -10.43 -27.84 -1.08
CA PHE A 122 -10.45 -29.07 -0.29
C PHE A 122 -11.11 -28.89 1.07
N LYS A 123 -10.58 -27.99 1.90
CA LYS A 123 -11.03 -27.70 3.26
C LYS A 123 -10.41 -26.41 3.77
N ARG A 124 -10.86 -25.94 4.94
CA ARG A 124 -10.08 -25.04 5.78
C ARG A 124 -9.10 -25.87 6.61
N TRP A 125 -7.82 -25.64 6.41
CA TRP A 125 -6.73 -26.42 7.00
C TRP A 125 -6.10 -25.67 8.17
N ALA A 126 -5.90 -26.38 9.28
CA ALA A 126 -5.16 -25.86 10.42
C ALA A 126 -3.65 -26.11 10.23
N TYR A 127 -2.85 -25.08 10.45
CA TYR A 127 -1.40 -25.14 10.30
C TYR A 127 -0.70 -24.39 11.45
N GLN A 128 0.55 -24.78 11.71
CA GLN A 128 1.40 -24.10 12.67
C GLN A 128 2.06 -22.89 12.01
N ALA A 129 1.68 -21.68 12.41
CA ALA A 129 2.43 -20.47 12.14
C ALA A 129 3.51 -20.26 13.22
N SER A 130 4.35 -19.23 13.05
CA SER A 130 5.42 -18.92 14.02
C SER A 130 4.88 -18.52 15.40
N ASP A 131 3.66 -17.98 15.45
CA ASP A 131 3.04 -17.44 16.66
C ASP A 131 1.93 -18.35 17.22
N ALA A 132 1.09 -18.91 16.35
CA ALA A 132 -0.08 -19.68 16.76
C ALA A 132 -0.52 -20.70 15.70
N ILE A 133 -1.45 -21.57 16.08
CA ILE A 133 -2.21 -22.34 15.10
C ILE A 133 -3.15 -21.39 14.35
N ARG A 134 -3.07 -21.40 13.02
CA ARG A 134 -3.91 -20.58 12.14
C ARG A 134 -4.66 -21.47 11.16
N LEU A 135 -5.67 -20.88 10.53
CA LEU A 135 -6.51 -21.53 9.53
C LEU A 135 -6.27 -20.89 8.16
N ALA A 136 -6.21 -21.71 7.12
CA ALA A 136 -6.12 -21.26 5.74
C ALA A 136 -7.05 -22.08 4.83
N PRO A 137 -7.68 -21.47 3.82
CA PRO A 137 -8.25 -22.21 2.70
C PRO A 137 -7.17 -23.08 2.03
N LEU A 138 -7.48 -24.35 1.76
CA LEU A 138 -6.58 -25.28 1.08
C LEU A 138 -7.14 -25.63 -0.29
N LEU A 139 -6.35 -25.40 -1.34
CA LEU A 139 -6.68 -25.75 -2.73
C LEU A 139 -5.72 -26.81 -3.27
N MET A 140 -6.21 -27.55 -4.25
CA MET A 140 -5.47 -28.55 -5.02
C MET A 140 -5.57 -28.18 -6.49
N ALA A 141 -4.46 -28.03 -7.18
CA ALA A 141 -4.42 -27.62 -8.58
C ALA A 141 -3.32 -28.38 -9.33
N THR A 142 -3.37 -28.43 -10.65
CA THR A 142 -2.31 -29.08 -11.44
C THR A 142 -1.05 -28.22 -11.45
N GLU A 143 -1.19 -26.97 -11.90
CA GLU A 143 -0.11 -25.98 -12.01
C GLU A 143 -0.65 -24.55 -11.83
N PRO A 144 0.19 -23.57 -11.44
CA PRO A 144 -0.20 -22.17 -11.41
C PRO A 144 -0.17 -21.52 -12.80
N GLN A 145 -1.17 -20.68 -13.12
CA GLN A 145 -1.12 -19.80 -14.29
C GLN A 145 -0.36 -18.53 -13.92
N LEU A 146 0.85 -18.37 -14.45
CA LEU A 146 1.64 -17.17 -14.24
C LEU A 146 0.97 -15.97 -14.92
N SER A 147 0.72 -14.91 -14.15
CA SER A 147 0.32 -13.65 -14.75
C SER A 147 1.58 -12.93 -15.24
N PRO A 148 1.60 -12.37 -16.47
CA PRO A 148 2.72 -11.56 -16.90
C PRO A 148 2.91 -10.45 -15.88
N ARG A 149 4.10 -10.39 -15.29
CA ARG A 149 4.49 -9.31 -14.39
C ARG A 149 4.47 -8.05 -15.25
N ILE A 150 3.40 -7.24 -15.17
CA ILE A 150 3.52 -5.84 -15.56
C ILE A 150 4.44 -5.26 -14.50
N THR A 151 5.74 -5.36 -14.74
CA THR A 151 6.72 -4.49 -14.12
C THR A 151 6.26 -3.10 -14.55
N SER A 152 5.46 -2.45 -13.71
CA SER A 152 5.44 -1.00 -13.68
C SER A 152 6.88 -0.65 -13.34
N GLY A 153 7.69 -0.46 -14.38
CA GLY A 153 9.01 0.10 -14.21
C GLY A 153 8.77 1.34 -13.39
N ARG A 154 9.31 1.39 -12.17
CA ARG A 154 9.64 2.67 -11.58
C ARG A 154 10.73 3.23 -12.48
N GLY A 155 10.30 3.77 -13.62
CA GLY A 155 11.09 4.61 -14.46
C GLY A 155 11.43 5.78 -13.57
N GLN A 156 12.61 5.72 -12.96
CA GLN A 156 13.34 6.94 -12.67
C GLN A 156 13.63 7.53 -14.06
N THR A 157 12.64 8.21 -14.62
CA THR A 157 12.85 8.97 -15.83
C THR A 157 13.87 10.03 -15.46
N PRO A 158 14.96 10.18 -16.22
CA PRO A 158 15.98 11.19 -15.94
C PRO A 158 15.37 12.60 -15.88
N VAL A 159 14.19 12.79 -16.46
CA VAL A 159 13.37 14.01 -16.42
C VAL A 159 13.07 14.49 -14.99
N VAL A 160 12.81 13.59 -14.03
CA VAL A 160 12.58 14.00 -12.61
C VAL A 160 13.88 14.50 -11.96
N GLY A 161 15.01 13.88 -12.30
CA GLY A 161 16.33 14.35 -11.86
C GLY A 161 16.66 15.73 -12.42
N TRP A 162 16.43 15.94 -13.72
CA TRP A 162 16.64 17.24 -14.38
C TRP A 162 15.69 18.33 -13.87
N ALA A 163 14.43 17.99 -13.55
CA ALA A 163 13.49 18.94 -12.94
C ALA A 163 13.97 19.46 -11.58
N LEU A 164 14.50 18.57 -10.72
CA LEU A 164 15.05 18.95 -9.41
C LEU A 164 16.34 19.79 -9.54
N VAL A 165 17.21 19.48 -10.50
CA VAL A 165 18.41 20.28 -10.80
C VAL A 165 18.02 21.67 -11.31
N SER A 166 16.98 21.77 -12.14
CA SER A 166 16.51 23.04 -12.69
C SER A 166 15.96 23.97 -11.61
N ILE A 167 15.19 23.42 -10.65
CA ILE A 167 14.69 24.17 -9.50
C ILE A 167 15.86 24.63 -8.61
N GLY A 168 16.84 23.76 -8.33
CA GLY A 168 18.03 24.13 -7.57
C GLY A 168 18.86 25.23 -8.23
N GLY A 169 19.03 25.17 -9.56
CA GLY A 169 19.73 26.20 -10.33
C GLY A 169 19.04 27.56 -10.33
N LEU A 170 17.71 27.58 -10.44
CA LEU A 170 16.91 28.81 -10.37
C LEU A 170 17.01 29.49 -9.00
N LEU A 171 16.99 28.69 -7.92
CA LEU A 171 17.16 29.22 -6.56
C LEU A 171 18.58 29.78 -6.35
N ALA A 172 19.62 29.07 -6.82
CA ALA A 172 21.00 29.50 -6.69
C ALA A 172 21.29 30.79 -7.49
N THR A 173 20.77 30.90 -8.70
CA THR A 173 20.91 32.10 -9.55
C THR A 173 20.16 33.30 -8.96
N THR A 174 18.96 33.09 -8.43
CA THR A 174 18.20 34.14 -7.73
C THR A 174 18.94 34.61 -6.48
N TRP A 175 19.47 33.69 -5.67
CA TRP A 175 20.25 34.03 -4.48
C TRP A 175 21.55 34.77 -4.82
N LEU A 176 22.26 34.33 -5.86
CA LEU A 176 23.49 34.97 -6.30
C LEU A 176 23.23 36.37 -6.87
N ALA A 177 22.16 36.56 -7.63
CA ALA A 177 21.75 37.87 -8.14
C ALA A 177 21.40 38.84 -6.99
N LEU A 178 20.67 38.38 -5.96
CA LEU A 178 20.39 39.18 -4.77
C LEU A 178 21.67 39.55 -4.01
N ARG A 179 22.61 38.61 -3.86
CA ARG A 179 23.94 38.86 -3.27
C ARG A 179 24.72 39.91 -4.06
N TYR A 180 24.75 39.79 -5.39
CA TYR A 180 25.48 40.72 -6.26
C TYR A 180 24.84 42.12 -6.25
N ALA A 181 23.51 42.20 -6.24
CA ALA A 181 22.78 43.47 -6.12
C ALA A 181 23.04 44.15 -4.76
N ALA A 182 23.09 43.37 -3.68
CA ALA A 182 23.41 43.88 -2.35
C ALA A 182 24.87 44.36 -2.22
N THR A 183 25.81 43.77 -2.97
CA THR A 183 27.21 44.23 -2.99
C THR A 183 27.47 45.38 -3.97
N SER A 184 26.63 45.56 -4.99
CA SER A 184 26.78 46.61 -6.02
C SER A 184 25.97 47.87 -5.73
N GLN A 185 24.99 47.81 -4.80
CA GLN A 185 24.43 49.01 -4.19
C GLN A 185 25.42 49.57 -3.15
N ALA A 186 26.46 50.24 -3.64
CA ALA A 186 27.04 51.33 -2.89
C ALA A 186 25.91 52.31 -2.56
N PRO A 187 25.71 52.69 -1.28
CA PRO A 187 24.60 53.56 -0.90
C PRO A 187 24.73 54.85 -1.70
N LYS A 188 23.73 55.16 -2.55
CA LYS A 188 23.56 56.52 -3.04
C LYS A 188 23.30 57.36 -1.79
N ARG A 189 24.33 58.07 -1.32
CA ARG A 189 24.20 59.14 -0.34
C ARG A 189 23.21 60.14 -0.93
N HIS A 190 21.96 60.07 -0.49
CA HIS A 190 21.03 61.17 -0.68
C HIS A 190 21.53 62.34 0.16
N HIS A 191 21.88 63.44 -0.51
CA HIS A 191 22.26 64.69 0.14
C HIS A 191 21.11 65.18 1.04
N PRO A 192 21.37 65.54 2.31
CA PRO A 192 20.34 65.88 3.30
C PRO A 192 19.89 67.35 3.20
N GLU A 193 19.69 67.89 2.01
CA GLU A 193 19.20 69.28 1.85
C GLU A 193 17.70 69.39 1.62
N LEU A 194 16.99 68.27 1.42
CA LEU A 194 15.54 68.27 1.17
C LEU A 194 14.68 68.07 2.43
N LEU A 195 15.23 67.56 3.54
CA LEU A 195 14.43 67.39 4.76
C LEU A 195 14.14 68.74 5.45
N ASP A 196 15.06 69.70 5.42
CA ASP A 196 14.85 71.02 6.06
C ASP A 196 13.80 71.89 5.33
N ALA A 197 13.42 71.53 4.11
CA ALA A 197 12.38 72.23 3.36
C ALA A 197 10.97 71.80 3.78
N ASP A 198 10.78 70.51 4.09
CA ASP A 198 9.46 69.93 4.40
C ASP A 198 8.97 70.26 5.83
N PHE A 199 9.88 70.60 6.75
CA PHE A 199 9.53 70.82 8.17
C PHE A 199 9.41 72.29 8.60
N ARG A 200 9.56 73.28 7.70
CA ARG A 200 9.45 74.71 8.05
C ARG A 200 8.05 75.17 8.47
N GLY A 201 7.01 74.38 8.20
CA GLY A 201 5.62 74.70 8.52
C GLY A 201 5.04 73.94 9.72
N VAL A 202 5.80 73.02 10.33
CA VAL A 202 5.29 72.18 11.42
C VAL A 202 5.54 72.87 12.75
N THR A 203 4.53 73.57 13.26
CA THR A 203 4.51 74.03 14.65
C THR A 203 4.46 72.82 15.57
N THR A 204 5.53 72.61 16.32
CA THR A 204 5.61 71.57 17.35
C THR A 204 4.77 72.03 18.54
N THR A 205 3.53 71.57 18.63
CA THR A 205 2.70 71.81 19.83
C THR A 205 3.30 71.05 21.02
N ASP A 206 3.48 71.74 22.14
CA ASP A 206 3.97 71.13 23.38
C ASP A 206 2.98 70.06 23.85
N PRO A 207 3.42 68.80 24.06
CA PRO A 207 2.57 67.71 24.53
C PRO A 207 1.76 68.04 25.80
N ARG A 208 2.27 68.93 26.67
CA ARG A 208 1.58 69.31 27.91
C ARG A 208 0.36 70.20 27.67
N GLU A 209 0.39 71.05 26.65
CA GLU A 209 -0.77 71.86 26.26
C GLU A 209 -1.89 71.00 25.66
N ALA A 210 -1.53 70.01 24.84
CA ALA A 210 -2.49 69.11 24.22
C ALA A 210 -3.18 68.20 25.25
N LEU A 211 -2.43 67.68 26.23
CA LEU A 211 -2.98 66.90 27.34
C LEU A 211 -3.83 67.76 28.30
N GLY A 212 -3.46 69.01 28.55
CA GLY A 212 -4.26 69.93 29.37
C GLY A 212 -5.63 70.26 28.78
N ARG A 213 -5.74 70.37 27.44
CA ARG A 213 -7.02 70.57 26.73
C ARG A 213 -7.94 69.35 26.76
N LEU A 214 -7.38 68.14 26.85
CA LEU A 214 -8.17 66.91 26.97
C LEU A 214 -8.73 66.74 28.40
N ALA A 215 -7.95 67.07 29.43
CA ALA A 215 -8.40 67.00 30.82
C ALA A 215 -9.52 68.01 31.15
N THR A 216 -9.53 69.19 30.53
CA THR A 216 -10.60 70.19 30.72
C THR A 216 -11.91 69.85 30.02
N ILE A 217 -11.91 68.92 29.06
CA ILE A 217 -13.13 68.46 28.36
C ILE A 217 -13.87 67.38 29.18
N GLU A 218 -13.17 66.62 30.03
CA GLU A 218 -13.80 65.61 30.91
C GLU A 218 -14.45 66.21 32.17
N ASP A 219 -13.94 67.32 32.71
CA ASP A 219 -14.51 67.97 33.92
C ASP A 219 -15.73 68.87 33.67
N GLY A 220 -16.15 69.05 32.40
CA GLY A 220 -17.27 69.92 32.01
C GLY A 220 -18.63 69.24 31.81
N ALA A 221 -18.72 67.90 31.95
CA ALA A 221 -19.90 67.12 31.60
C ALA A 221 -20.70 66.57 32.80
N GLY A 222 -20.36 66.93 34.04
CA GLY A 222 -21.10 66.61 35.26
C GLY A 222 -21.54 67.87 36.00
N ASP A 223 -22.82 67.95 36.34
CA ASP A 223 -23.50 68.98 37.16
C ASP A 223 -23.97 70.28 36.49
N ARG A 224 -25.16 70.21 35.87
CA ARG A 224 -26.29 71.12 36.17
C ARG A 224 -27.65 70.40 36.02
N GLU A 225 -28.13 69.78 37.09
CA GLU A 225 -29.56 69.72 37.47
C GLU A 225 -29.92 71.00 38.28
N PRO A 226 -31.16 71.25 38.77
CA PRO A 226 -32.49 71.29 38.16
C PRO A 226 -33.22 72.64 38.48
N HIS A 227 -34.56 72.69 38.33
CA HIS A 227 -35.56 73.70 38.75
C HIS A 227 -36.06 74.74 37.72
N ARG A 228 -37.23 74.47 37.11
CA ARG A 228 -38.54 74.94 37.61
C ARG A 228 -39.70 74.33 36.81
#